data_AF-A0A7J9YSB4-F1
#
_entry.id   AF-A0A7J9YSB4-F1
#
_cell.length_a   1.000
_cell.length_b   1.000
_cell.length_c   1.000
_cell.angle_alpha   90.00
_cell.angle_beta   90.00
_cell.angle_gamma   90.00
#
_symmetry.space_group_name_H-M   'P 1'
#
loop_
_entity.id
_entity.type
_entity.pdbx_description
1 polymer ?
#
loop_
_entity_poly.entity_id
_entity_poly.type
_entity_poly.pdbx_seq_one_letter_code
_entity_poly.pdbx_strand_id
1 'polypeptide(L)'
;MSSTAGSGTKSPANKKASRRSRSAHEFHCARCGVISRWMPGHERRGPPAGWTKKGELTYCLACRRALATESADDYAPEGTSREDRAKLRVQALIEFEIKRDPDRPNGEIAKVVRCSVPAVVKARRKLESV
;
A
#
# COMPACT_ATOMS: atom_id res chain seq x y z
N MET A 1 26.34 42.63 -47.29
CA MET A 1 25.46 42.12 -48.36
C MET A 1 25.33 40.63 -48.16
N SER A 2 24.09 40.17 -47.93
CA SER A 2 23.58 38.78 -48.03
C SER A 2 24.15 37.78 -47.00
N SER A 3 23.49 37.47 -45.87
CA SER A 3 22.19 36.79 -45.70
C SER A 3 22.10 35.45 -46.44
N THR A 4 22.13 34.32 -45.72
CA THR A 4 21.08 33.29 -45.75
C THR A 4 21.16 32.44 -44.47
N ALA A 5 20.06 32.42 -43.73
CA ALA A 5 19.84 31.66 -42.50
C ALA A 5 19.43 30.22 -42.81
N GLY A 6 20.02 29.25 -42.11
CA GLY A 6 19.57 27.85 -42.10
C GLY A 6 18.72 27.58 -40.86
N SER A 7 17.40 27.61 -41.01
CA SER A 7 16.42 27.20 -40.00
C SER A 7 16.43 25.67 -39.84
N GLY A 8 17.09 25.18 -38.79
CA GLY A 8 17.04 23.77 -38.37
C GLY A 8 16.07 23.55 -37.22
N THR A 9 14.77 23.50 -37.50
CA THR A 9 13.72 23.19 -36.52
C THR A 9 13.81 21.72 -36.11
N LYS A 10 14.45 21.41 -34.99
CA LYS A 10 14.38 20.07 -34.37
C LYS A 10 13.29 20.07 -33.30
N SER A 11 12.09 19.65 -33.69
CA SER A 11 11.03 19.26 -32.76
C SER A 11 11.48 18.08 -31.88
N PRO A 12 11.02 18.01 -30.62
CA PRO A 12 11.59 17.11 -29.62
C PRO A 12 11.24 15.65 -29.92
N ALA A 13 12.25 14.79 -29.77
CA ALA A 13 12.07 13.35 -29.81
C ALA A 13 11.03 12.93 -28.76
N ASN A 14 9.89 12.52 -29.29
CA ASN A 14 8.76 11.95 -28.59
C ASN A 14 9.22 10.75 -27.76
N LYS A 15 9.51 10.96 -26.46
CA LYS A 15 9.69 9.89 -25.48
C LYS A 15 8.34 9.21 -25.27
N LYS A 16 7.87 8.46 -26.26
CA LYS A 16 6.84 7.44 -26.06
C LYS A 16 7.47 6.41 -25.13
N ALA A 17 7.24 6.61 -23.83
CA ALA A 17 7.41 5.58 -22.83
C ALA A 17 6.81 4.31 -23.42
N SER A 18 7.69 3.37 -23.74
CA SER A 18 7.36 2.07 -24.26
C SER A 18 6.26 1.49 -23.37
N ARG A 19 5.02 1.52 -23.86
CA ARG A 19 3.92 0.67 -23.38
C ARG A 19 4.33 -0.76 -23.73
N ARG A 20 5.32 -1.31 -23.02
CA ARG A 20 5.38 -2.75 -22.80
C ARG A 20 4.04 -3.06 -22.18
N SER A 21 3.23 -3.85 -22.87
CA SER A 21 2.00 -4.39 -22.30
C SER A 21 2.41 -5.01 -20.97
N ARG A 22 2.08 -4.35 -19.85
CA ARG A 22 2.22 -4.95 -18.53
C ARG A 22 1.31 -6.15 -18.58
N SER A 23 1.90 -7.33 -18.71
CA SER A 23 1.14 -8.57 -18.78
C SER A 23 0.24 -8.61 -17.54
N ALA A 24 -0.99 -9.09 -17.69
CA ALA A 24 -1.99 -9.15 -16.62
C ALA A 24 -1.57 -10.01 -15.40
N HIS A 25 -0.32 -10.45 -15.39
CA HIS A 25 0.31 -11.35 -14.45
C HIS A 25 1.31 -10.62 -13.54
N GLU A 26 1.59 -9.33 -13.78
CA GLU A 26 2.56 -8.53 -13.02
C GLU A 26 1.91 -7.30 -12.37
N PHE A 27 2.18 -7.12 -11.07
CA PHE A 27 1.64 -6.06 -10.24
C PHE A 27 2.76 -5.26 -9.60
N HIS A 28 2.71 -3.94 -9.75
CA HIS A 28 3.71 -3.01 -9.24
C HIS A 28 3.11 -2.19 -8.12
N CYS A 29 3.68 -2.25 -6.92
CA CYS A 29 3.24 -1.39 -5.83
C CYS A 29 3.59 0.06 -6.16
N ALA A 30 2.58 0.93 -6.26
CA ALA A 30 2.76 2.34 -6.59
C ALA A 30 3.56 3.14 -5.53
N ARG A 31 3.71 2.60 -4.31
CA ARG A 31 4.47 3.25 -3.23
C ARG A 31 5.93 2.80 -3.18
N CYS A 32 6.18 1.50 -3.02
CA CYS A 32 7.55 0.99 -2.82
C CYS A 32 8.18 0.39 -4.08
N GLY A 33 7.46 0.34 -5.21
CA GLY A 33 7.97 -0.24 -6.46
C GLY A 33 8.12 -1.76 -6.47
N VAL A 34 7.79 -2.47 -5.37
CA VAL A 34 7.89 -3.93 -5.35
C VAL A 34 7.02 -4.54 -6.43
N ILE A 35 7.57 -5.51 -7.14
CA ILE A 35 6.92 -6.22 -8.23
C ILE A 35 6.51 -7.59 -7.73
N SER A 36 5.26 -7.97 -7.94
CA SER A 36 4.79 -9.33 -7.75
C SER A 36 4.23 -9.87 -9.05
N ARG A 37 4.64 -11.08 -9.42
CA ARG A 37 4.18 -11.75 -10.63
C ARG A 37 3.70 -13.16 -10.33
N TRP A 38 2.66 -13.61 -11.03
CA TRP A 38 2.30 -15.02 -11.04
C TRP A 38 3.37 -15.84 -11.78
N MET A 39 3.60 -17.06 -11.33
CA MET A 39 4.38 -18.01 -12.11
C MET A 39 3.59 -18.39 -13.37
N PRO A 40 4.27 -18.61 -14.51
CA PRO A 40 3.61 -19.11 -15.72
C PRO A 40 2.79 -20.37 -15.42
N GLY A 41 1.54 -20.43 -15.87
CA GLY A 41 0.62 -21.55 -15.66
C GLY A 41 -0.10 -21.55 -14.30
N HIS A 42 0.16 -20.57 -13.43
CA HIS A 42 -0.49 -20.39 -12.12
C HIS A 42 -1.13 -19.00 -11.97
N GLU A 43 -1.52 -18.41 -13.09
CA GLU A 43 -2.16 -17.11 -13.13
C GLU A 43 -3.49 -17.14 -12.38
N ARG A 44 -3.68 -16.19 -11.46
CA ARG A 44 -4.99 -15.93 -10.84
C ARG A 44 -5.60 -14.66 -11.39
N ARG A 45 -6.92 -14.54 -11.30
CA ARG A 45 -7.62 -13.30 -11.61
C ARG A 45 -7.27 -12.25 -10.56
N GLY A 46 -6.54 -11.22 -10.97
CA GLY A 46 -6.24 -10.05 -10.15
C GLY A 46 -4.95 -10.16 -9.32
N PRO A 47 -4.71 -9.16 -8.46
CA PRO A 47 -3.46 -9.05 -7.71
C PRO A 47 -3.34 -10.14 -6.64
N PRO A 48 -2.11 -10.42 -6.15
CA PRO A 48 -1.89 -11.42 -5.10
C PRO A 48 -2.68 -11.13 -3.82
N ALA A 49 -2.86 -12.16 -2.99
CA ALA A 49 -3.54 -12.02 -1.71
C ALA A 49 -2.95 -10.88 -0.86
N GLY A 50 -3.83 -10.06 -0.27
CA GLY A 50 -3.45 -8.92 0.57
C GLY A 50 -3.06 -7.64 -0.20
N TRP A 51 -2.92 -7.69 -1.52
CA TRP A 51 -2.82 -6.50 -2.36
C TRP A 51 -4.19 -5.87 -2.60
N THR A 52 -4.21 -4.60 -2.97
CA THR A 52 -5.45 -3.91 -3.38
C THR A 52 -5.20 -3.05 -4.60
N LYS A 53 -6.26 -2.80 -5.37
CA LYS A 53 -6.29 -1.85 -6.49
C LYS A 53 -7.13 -0.64 -6.08
N LYS A 54 -6.59 0.58 -6.21
CA LYS A 54 -7.30 1.86 -6.04
C LYS A 54 -7.14 2.66 -7.34
N GLY A 55 -8.23 2.80 -8.11
CA GLY A 55 -8.13 3.32 -9.48
C GLY A 55 -7.16 2.49 -10.31
N GLU A 56 -6.21 3.13 -10.98
CA GLU A 56 -5.18 2.44 -11.78
C GLU A 56 -3.94 2.00 -10.99
N LEU A 57 -3.88 2.30 -9.69
CA LEU A 57 -2.73 2.00 -8.84
C LEU A 57 -2.98 0.72 -8.03
N THR A 58 -1.94 -0.09 -7.86
CA THR A 58 -1.96 -1.23 -6.95
C THR A 58 -1.00 -1.01 -5.78
N TYR A 59 -1.35 -1.54 -4.61
CA TYR A 59 -0.59 -1.37 -3.38
C TYR A 59 -0.39 -2.71 -2.69
N CYS A 60 0.86 -3.01 -2.34
CA CYS A 60 1.20 -4.20 -1.57
C CYS A 60 0.72 -4.08 -0.12
N LEU A 61 0.50 -5.23 0.52
CA LEU A 61 0.04 -5.28 1.91
C LEU A 61 0.96 -4.51 2.87
N ALA A 62 2.28 -4.62 2.68
CA ALA A 62 3.27 -3.94 3.52
C ALA A 62 3.11 -2.42 3.48
N CYS A 63 2.98 -1.82 2.30
CA CYS A 63 2.78 -0.38 2.16
C CYS A 63 1.47 0.09 2.77
N ARG A 64 0.40 -0.71 2.68
CA ARG A 64 -0.88 -0.36 3.32
C ARG A 64 -0.82 -0.41 4.84
N ARG A 65 -0.10 -1.38 5.40
CA ARG A 65 0.17 -1.45 6.85
C ARG A 65 0.97 -0.24 7.32
N ALA A 66 2.03 0.09 6.59
CA ALA A 66 2.87 1.25 6.89
C ALA A 66 2.07 2.56 6.84
N LEU A 67 1.20 2.74 5.82
CA LEU A 67 0.29 3.90 5.77
C LEU A 67 -0.66 3.96 6.97
N ALA A 68 -1.19 2.83 7.43
CA ALA A 68 -2.05 2.82 8.62
C ALA A 68 -1.30 3.28 9.88
N THR A 69 -0.05 2.86 10.05
CA THR A 69 0.78 3.29 11.19
C THR A 69 1.28 4.73 11.05
N GLU A 70 1.58 5.18 9.83
CA GLU A 70 1.98 6.57 9.55
C GLU A 70 0.84 7.54 9.85
N SER A 71 -0.38 7.24 9.40
CA SER A 71 -1.55 8.02 9.78
C SER A 71 -1.74 8.09 11.30
N ALA A 72 -1.50 7.00 12.03
CA ALA A 72 -1.60 7.01 13.48
C ALA A 72 -0.53 7.89 14.15
N ASP A 73 0.66 7.96 13.57
CA ASP A 73 1.71 8.88 14.02
C ASP A 73 1.35 10.35 13.71
N ASP A 74 0.79 10.62 12.53
CA ASP A 74 0.38 11.96 12.11
C ASP A 74 -0.73 12.55 13.00
N TYR A 75 -1.63 11.69 13.51
CA TYR A 75 -2.69 12.07 14.45
C TYR A 75 -2.27 12.02 15.92
N ALA A 76 -1.02 11.64 16.23
CA ALA A 76 -0.56 11.60 17.62
C ALA A 76 -0.42 13.03 18.18
N PRO A 77 -0.95 13.32 19.39
CA PRO A 77 -0.78 14.63 20.02
C PRO A 77 0.70 15.05 20.13
N GLU A 78 0.94 16.35 20.07
CA GLU A 78 2.28 16.89 20.31
C GLU A 78 2.75 16.50 21.73
N GLY A 79 4.03 16.18 21.87
CA GLY A 79 4.59 15.69 23.14
C GLY A 79 4.30 14.22 23.47
N THR A 80 3.56 13.47 22.63
CA THR A 80 3.33 12.03 22.85
C THR A 80 4.65 11.28 22.98
N SER A 81 4.78 10.49 24.04
CA SER A 81 5.98 9.70 24.33
C SER A 81 6.26 8.68 23.22
N ARG A 82 7.51 8.21 23.12
CA ARG A 82 7.86 7.16 22.14
C ARG A 82 7.07 5.87 22.39
N GLU A 83 6.84 5.53 23.65
CA GLU A 83 6.08 4.33 24.04
C GLU A 83 4.62 4.45 23.62
N ASP A 84 3.99 5.60 23.85
CA ASP A 84 2.58 5.79 23.52
C ASP A 84 2.37 5.87 22.00
N ARG A 85 3.31 6.46 21.24
CA ARG A 85 3.30 6.34 19.77
C ARG A 85 3.39 4.89 19.31
N ALA A 86 4.21 4.06 19.96
CA ALA A 86 4.26 2.63 19.63
C ALA A 86 2.91 1.93 19.89
N LYS A 87 2.21 2.27 20.99
CA LYS A 87 0.85 1.77 21.27
C LYS A 87 -0.15 2.22 20.20
N LEU A 88 -0.09 3.48 19.75
CA LEU A 88 -0.94 4.02 18.69
C LEU A 88 -0.73 3.28 17.36
N ARG A 89 0.53 3.03 16.95
CA ARG A 89 0.84 2.26 15.75
C ARG A 89 0.29 0.83 15.82
N VAL A 90 0.48 0.15 16.94
CA VAL A 90 -0.05 -1.21 17.14
C VAL A 90 -1.57 -1.19 17.04
N GLN A 91 -2.25 -0.25 17.71
CA GLN A 91 -3.69 -0.11 17.65
C GLN A 91 -4.18 0.12 16.21
N ALA A 92 -3.54 1.03 15.46
CA ALA A 92 -3.90 1.32 14.07
C ALA A 92 -3.68 0.11 13.16
N LEU A 93 -2.64 -0.68 13.40
CA LEU A 93 -2.37 -1.90 12.64
C LEU A 93 -3.40 -3.01 12.94
N ILE A 94 -3.85 -3.14 14.20
CA ILE A 94 -4.96 -4.05 14.56
C ILE A 94 -6.24 -3.62 13.83
N GLU A 95 -6.61 -2.34 13.92
CA GLU A 95 -7.82 -1.81 13.28
C GLU A 95 -7.76 -1.99 11.74
N PHE A 96 -6.58 -1.80 11.15
CA PHE A 96 -6.36 -2.07 9.72
C PHE A 96 -6.61 -3.54 9.38
N GLU A 97 -6.05 -4.50 10.13
CA GLU A 97 -6.22 -5.92 9.84
C GLU A 97 -7.67 -6.38 10.02
N ILE A 98 -8.38 -5.88 11.05
CA ILE A 98 -9.81 -6.16 11.26
C ILE A 98 -10.63 -5.64 10.07
N LYS A 99 -10.43 -4.38 9.67
CA LYS A 99 -11.17 -3.78 8.54
C LYS A 99 -10.86 -4.45 7.21
N ARG A 100 -9.61 -4.93 7.04
CA ARG A 100 -9.16 -5.60 5.81
C ARG A 100 -9.79 -6.98 5.63
N ASP A 101 -10.01 -7.69 6.73
CA ASP A 101 -10.46 -9.08 6.75
C ASP A 101 -11.29 -9.32 8.04
N PRO A 102 -12.57 -8.90 8.07
CA PRO A 102 -13.38 -8.92 9.28
C PRO A 102 -13.60 -10.31 9.85
N ASP A 103 -13.61 -11.34 9.01
CA ASP A 103 -13.82 -12.74 9.40
C ASP A 103 -12.54 -13.41 9.92
N ARG A 104 -11.38 -12.75 9.81
CA ARG A 104 -10.10 -13.31 10.27
C ARG A 104 -10.10 -13.56 11.79
N PRO A 105 -9.72 -14.77 12.24
CA PRO A 105 -9.66 -15.08 13.67
C PRO A 105 -8.75 -14.14 14.46
N ASN A 106 -9.15 -13.82 15.69
CA ASN A 106 -8.39 -12.91 16.56
C ASN A 106 -6.95 -13.36 16.80
N GLY A 107 -6.73 -14.67 16.95
CA GLY A 107 -5.41 -15.26 17.12
C GLY A 107 -4.48 -15.03 15.92
N GLU A 108 -5.02 -15.07 14.70
CA GLU A 108 -4.24 -14.81 13.49
C GLU A 108 -3.87 -13.33 13.36
N ILE A 109 -4.81 -12.43 13.67
CA ILE A 109 -4.54 -11.00 13.71
C ILE A 109 -3.45 -10.70 14.76
N ALA A 110 -3.61 -11.24 15.97
CA ALA A 110 -2.64 -11.05 17.06
C ALA A 110 -1.23 -11.53 16.67
N LYS A 111 -1.13 -12.69 16.00
CA LYS A 111 0.14 -13.23 15.47
C LYS A 111 0.77 -12.32 14.42
N VAL A 112 -0.02 -11.84 13.47
CA VAL A 112 0.46 -10.97 12.38
C VAL A 112 0.92 -9.60 12.90
N VAL A 113 0.18 -9.02 13.85
CA VAL A 113 0.46 -7.70 14.42
C VAL A 113 1.49 -7.76 15.56
N ARG A 114 1.77 -8.94 16.10
CA ARG A 114 2.62 -9.17 17.28
C ARG A 114 2.06 -8.48 18.53
N CYS A 115 0.77 -8.68 18.77
CA CYS A 115 0.08 -8.19 19.97
C CYS A 115 -0.64 -9.32 20.70
N SER A 116 -1.31 -9.01 21.81
CA SER A 116 -2.13 -9.97 22.53
C SER A 116 -3.53 -10.11 21.90
N VAL A 117 -4.15 -11.28 22.06
CA VAL A 117 -5.55 -11.52 21.62
C VAL A 117 -6.54 -10.55 22.28
N PRO A 118 -6.46 -10.25 23.60
CA PRO A 118 -7.33 -9.26 24.22
C PRO A 118 -7.26 -7.86 23.58
N ALA A 119 -6.10 -7.44 23.08
CA ALA A 119 -5.98 -6.16 22.36
C ALA A 119 -6.81 -6.16 21.07
N VAL A 120 -6.82 -7.28 20.33
CA VAL A 120 -7.65 -7.44 19.13
C VAL A 120 -9.13 -7.45 19.47
N VAL A 121 -9.53 -8.17 20.52
CA VAL A 121 -10.93 -8.19 20.99
C VAL A 121 -11.41 -6.79 21.39
N LYS A 122 -10.58 -6.04 22.12
CA LYS A 122 -10.87 -4.65 22.49
C LYS A 122 -11.06 -3.77 21.25
N ALA A 123 -10.20 -3.91 20.25
CA ALA A 123 -10.30 -3.16 19.00
C ALA A 123 -11.55 -3.52 18.20
N ARG A 124 -11.94 -4.80 18.11
CA ARG A 124 -13.19 -5.23 17.45
C ARG A 124 -14.42 -4.61 18.09
N ARG A 125 -14.54 -4.71 19.42
CA ARG A 125 -15.65 -4.12 20.17
C ARG A 125 -15.78 -2.61 19.91
N LYS A 126 -14.64 -1.90 19.84
CA LYS A 126 -14.60 -0.47 19.51
C LYS A 126 -15.08 -0.18 18.08
N LEU A 127 -14.84 -1.06 17.13
CA LEU A 127 -15.28 -0.90 15.73
C LEU A 127 -16.75 -1.28 15.52
N GLU A 128 -17.31 -2.16 16.36
CA GLU A 128 -18.73 -2.53 16.36
C GLU A 128 -19.62 -1.47 17.03
N SER A 129 -19.04 -0.64 17.90
CA SER A 129 -19.74 0.43 18.62
C SER A 129 -19.82 1.77 17.85
N VAL A 130 -19.41 1.78 16.59
CA VAL A 130 -19.40 2.96 15.69
C VAL A 130 -20.34 2.68 14.52
#